data_AF-A0A1C6JIX4-F1
#
_entry.id   AF-A0A1C6JIX4-F1
#
_cell.length_a   1.000
_cell.length_b   1.000
_cell.length_c   1.000
_cell.angle_alpha   90.00
_cell.angle_beta   90.00
_cell.angle_gamma   90.00
#
_symmetry.space_group_name_H-M   'P 1'
#
loop_
_entity.id
_entity.type
_entity.pdbx_description
1 polymer ?
#
loop_
_entity_poly.entity_id
_entity_poly.type
_entity_poly.pdbx_seq_one_letter_code
_entity_poly.pdbx_strand_id
1 'polypeptide(L)'
;MGYLAAAGAYLIIGLVVSFILMVVGLFIGHIIVFDSIALGIISGVCCNHFFTLHPALCVLIGAAVFALLLFLQKTRFGFWVIGVLLSAAWAVIFGLLAFIISNADQLWFYVVCGLAFIVMLLLHIKARDKA
;
A
#
# COMPACT_ATOMS: atom_id res chain seq x y z
N MET A 1 2.41 3.05 -42.36
CA MET A 1 1.43 3.06 -41.26
C MET A 1 1.74 2.07 -40.15
N GLY A 2 2.19 0.83 -40.42
CA GLY A 2 2.51 -0.16 -39.37
C GLY A 2 3.73 0.17 -38.48
N TYR A 3 4.78 0.78 -39.03
CA TYR A 3 6.00 1.12 -38.27
C TYR A 3 5.76 2.18 -37.18
N LEU A 4 4.97 3.22 -37.49
CA LEU A 4 4.58 4.26 -36.53
C LEU A 4 3.66 3.71 -35.43
N ALA A 5 2.73 2.80 -35.79
CA ALA A 5 1.87 2.14 -34.81
C ALA A 5 2.68 1.22 -33.87
N ALA A 6 3.64 0.46 -34.40
CA ALA A 6 4.54 -0.37 -33.61
C ALA A 6 5.44 0.46 -32.69
N ALA A 7 6.04 1.54 -33.20
CA ALA A 7 6.85 2.47 -32.41
C ALA A 7 6.02 3.14 -31.28
N GLY A 8 4.78 3.55 -31.58
CA GLY A 8 3.85 4.08 -30.58
C GLY A 8 3.50 3.06 -29.50
N ALA A 9 3.27 1.79 -29.88
CA ALA A 9 3.00 0.71 -28.93
C ALA A 9 4.21 0.46 -28.00
N TYR A 10 5.43 0.42 -28.54
CA TYR A 10 6.65 0.29 -27.72
C TYR A 10 6.81 1.46 -26.74
N LEU A 11 6.50 2.69 -27.16
CA LEU A 11 6.56 3.86 -26.29
C LEU A 11 5.53 3.76 -25.16
N ILE A 12 4.30 3.36 -25.46
CA ILE A 12 3.25 3.16 -24.45
C ILE A 12 3.66 2.06 -23.45
N ILE A 13 4.14 0.92 -23.93
CA ILE A 13 4.61 -0.17 -23.06
C ILE A 13 5.76 0.32 -22.17
N GLY A 14 6.74 1.01 -22.75
CA GLY A 14 7.87 1.58 -22.00
C GLY A 14 7.42 2.59 -20.94
N LEU A 15 6.43 3.41 -21.24
CA LEU A 15 5.87 4.40 -20.32
C LEU A 15 5.09 3.72 -19.19
N VAL A 16 4.28 2.71 -19.50
CA VAL A 16 3.55 1.90 -18.49
C VAL A 16 4.52 1.20 -17.55
N VAL A 17 5.56 0.54 -18.09
CA VAL A 17 6.58 -0.13 -17.26
C VAL A 17 7.30 0.87 -16.37
N SER A 18 7.71 2.02 -16.93
CA SER A 18 8.40 3.08 -16.18
C SER A 18 7.52 3.66 -15.07
N PHE A 19 6.22 3.83 -15.33
CA PHE A 19 5.25 4.28 -14.34
C PHE A 19 5.08 3.26 -13.21
N ILE A 20 4.97 1.96 -13.53
CA ILE A 20 4.90 0.89 -12.53
C ILE A 20 6.16 0.90 -11.64
N LEU A 21 7.34 1.00 -12.24
CA LEU A 21 8.60 1.07 -11.49
C LEU A 21 8.69 2.31 -10.61
N MET A 22 8.21 3.46 -11.08
CA MET A 22 8.13 4.69 -10.29
C MET A 22 7.20 4.51 -9.07
N VAL A 23 6.01 3.93 -9.26
CA VAL A 23 5.05 3.69 -8.16
C VAL A 23 5.63 2.70 -7.14
N VAL A 24 6.26 1.62 -7.59
CA VAL A 24 6.94 0.65 -6.71
C VAL A 24 8.10 1.31 -5.96
N GLY A 25 8.90 2.15 -6.63
CA GLY A 25 9.97 2.90 -6.01
C GLY A 25 9.48 3.89 -4.95
N LEU A 26 8.37 4.58 -5.22
CA LEU A 26 7.72 5.49 -4.27
C LEU A 26 7.20 4.74 -3.04
N PHE A 27 6.58 3.57 -3.26
CA PHE A 27 6.10 2.68 -2.19
C PHE A 27 7.24 2.22 -1.28
N ILE A 28 8.38 1.80 -1.86
CA ILE A 28 9.59 1.40 -1.10
C ILE A 28 10.20 2.57 -0.32
N GLY A 29 10.15 3.79 -0.88
CA GLY A 29 10.74 4.97 -0.27
C GLY A 29 9.90 5.60 0.84
N HIS A 30 8.57 5.55 0.72
CA HIS A 30 7.63 6.29 1.57
C HIS A 30 6.47 5.42 2.07
N ILE A 31 6.76 4.17 2.45
CA ILE A 31 5.76 3.18 2.90
C ILE A 31 4.83 3.74 3.99
N ILE A 32 5.39 4.50 4.95
CA ILE A 32 4.65 5.14 6.06
C ILE A 32 3.58 6.12 5.54
N VAL A 33 3.95 6.96 4.56
CA VAL A 33 3.04 7.95 3.98
C VAL A 33 2.00 7.25 3.11
N PHE A 34 2.44 6.28 2.31
CA PHE A 34 1.55 5.51 1.44
C PHE A 34 0.45 4.80 2.23
N ASP A 35 0.84 4.10 3.29
CA ASP A 35 -0.12 3.35 4.11
C ASP A 35 -1.06 4.28 4.89
N SER A 36 -0.56 5.44 5.33
CA SER A 36 -1.42 6.46 5.96
C SER A 36 -2.45 7.03 4.97
N ILE A 37 -2.09 7.23 3.70
CA ILE A 37 -3.04 7.67 2.65
C ILE A 37 -4.08 6.58 2.40
N ALA A 38 -3.64 5.32 2.25
CA ALA A 38 -4.54 4.20 2.02
C ALA A 38 -5.56 4.05 3.15
N LEU A 39 -5.11 4.09 4.42
CA LEU A 39 -6.00 4.04 5.58
C LEU A 39 -6.89 5.29 5.70
N GLY A 40 -6.37 6.47 5.35
CA GLY A 40 -7.15 7.71 5.27
C GLY A 40 -8.32 7.57 4.29
N ILE A 41 -8.08 7.08 3.08
CA ILE A 41 -9.12 6.85 2.07
C ILE A 41 -10.11 5.79 2.55
N ILE A 42 -9.63 4.64 3.06
CA ILE A 42 -10.49 3.57 3.57
C ILE A 42 -11.40 4.09 4.69
N SER A 43 -10.86 4.86 5.64
CA SER A 43 -11.65 5.44 6.74
C SER A 43 -12.74 6.39 6.22
N GLY A 44 -12.42 7.27 5.26
CA GLY A 44 -13.40 8.16 4.63
C GLY A 44 -14.50 7.40 3.88
N VAL A 45 -14.14 6.36 3.12
CA VAL A 45 -15.11 5.50 2.41
C VAL A 45 -15.99 4.74 3.40
N CYS A 46 -15.43 4.18 4.46
CA CYS A 46 -16.17 3.51 5.52
C CYS A 46 -17.14 4.46 6.23
N CYS A 47 -16.74 5.70 6.50
CA CYS A 47 -17.63 6.72 7.09
C CYS A 47 -18.84 7.04 6.21
N ASN A 48 -18.66 7.07 4.88
CA ASN A 48 -19.78 7.25 3.95
C ASN A 48 -20.70 6.02 3.93
N HIS A 49 -20.13 4.81 3.95
CA HIS A 49 -20.90 3.57 3.83
C HIS A 49 -21.69 3.22 5.11
N PHE A 50 -21.09 3.38 6.29
CA PHE A 50 -21.70 2.98 7.57
C PHE A 50 -22.54 4.08 8.21
N PHE A 51 -22.14 5.35 8.08
CA PHE A 51 -22.79 6.48 8.77
C PHE A 51 -23.53 7.42 7.82
N THR A 52 -23.55 7.13 6.51
CA THR A 52 -24.19 7.98 5.47
C THR A 52 -23.76 9.45 5.54
N LEU A 53 -22.53 9.71 5.99
CA LEU A 53 -22.02 11.06 6.16
C LEU A 53 -21.83 11.74 4.81
N HIS A 54 -22.05 13.05 4.76
CA HIS A 54 -21.84 13.82 3.54
C HIS A 54 -20.39 13.61 3.03
N PRO A 55 -20.18 13.43 1.71
CA PRO A 55 -18.84 13.13 1.16
C PRO A 55 -17.76 14.13 1.58
N ALA A 56 -18.13 15.40 1.75
CA ALA A 56 -17.22 16.45 2.23
C ALA A 56 -16.69 16.16 3.66
N LEU A 57 -17.53 15.65 4.57
CA LEU A 57 -17.10 15.28 5.91
C LEU A 57 -16.23 14.03 5.89
N CYS A 58 -16.51 13.09 5.00
CA CYS A 58 -15.70 11.89 4.82
C CYS A 58 -14.26 12.22 4.39
N VAL A 59 -14.09 13.24 3.53
CA VAL A 59 -12.76 13.74 3.14
C VAL A 59 -12.04 14.37 4.34
N LEU A 60 -12.73 15.17 5.16
CA LEU A 60 -12.14 15.76 6.36
C LEU A 60 -11.72 14.70 7.38
N ILE A 61 -12.53 13.66 7.58
CA ILE A 61 -12.20 12.54 8.46
C ILE A 61 -10.98 11.79 7.93
N GLY A 62 -10.94 11.47 6.63
CA GLY A 62 -9.78 10.82 6.01
C GLY A 62 -8.50 11.64 6.15
N ALA A 63 -8.58 12.96 5.99
CA ALA A 63 -7.46 13.87 6.21
C ALA A 63 -6.99 13.89 7.68
N ALA A 64 -7.93 13.89 8.63
CA ALA A 64 -7.63 13.82 10.06
C ALA A 64 -6.95 12.49 10.43
N VAL A 65 -7.45 11.37 9.92
CA VAL A 65 -6.86 10.04 10.12
C VAL A 65 -5.45 9.96 9.53
N PHE A 66 -5.24 10.51 8.33
CA PHE A 66 -3.92 10.60 7.71
C PHE A 66 -2.92 11.35 8.59
N ALA A 67 -3.28 12.54 9.07
CA ALA A 67 -2.42 13.35 9.93
C ALA A 67 -2.14 12.65 11.28
N LEU A 68 -3.16 12.02 11.86
CA LEU A 68 -3.03 11.27 13.12
C LEU A 68 -2.06 10.09 12.97
N LEU A 69 -2.17 9.30 11.89
CA LEU A 69 -1.31 8.15 11.63
C LEU A 69 0.15 8.57 11.45
N LEU A 70 0.41 9.63 10.67
CA LEU A 70 1.75 10.19 10.53
C LEU A 70 2.33 10.63 11.88
N PHE A 71 1.52 11.29 12.71
CA PHE A 71 1.95 11.71 14.04
C PHE A 71 2.25 10.51 14.95
N LEU A 72 1.38 9.50 14.97
CA LEU A 72 1.56 8.30 15.79
C LEU A 72 2.78 7.49 15.33
N GLN A 73 3.03 7.39 14.02
CA GLN A 73 4.18 6.68 13.46
C GLN A 73 5.52 7.42 13.68
N LYS A 74 5.52 8.71 14.04
CA LYS A 74 6.72 9.41 14.54
C LYS A 74 7.10 8.98 15.97
N THR A 75 6.18 8.43 16.75
CA THR A 75 6.48 7.92 18.10
C THR A 75 7.06 6.51 18.02
N ARG A 76 8.01 6.16 18.90
CA ARG A 76 8.64 4.82 18.90
C ARG A 76 7.61 3.71 19.13
N PHE A 77 6.65 3.93 20.02
CA PHE A 77 5.60 2.94 20.33
C PHE A 77 4.59 2.83 19.19
N GLY A 78 4.08 3.95 18.69
CA GLY A 78 3.13 3.96 17.58
C GLY A 78 3.72 3.40 16.30
N PHE A 79 5.00 3.65 16.02
CA PHE A 79 5.72 3.04 14.90
C PHE A 79 5.71 1.51 14.96
N TRP A 80 6.06 0.92 16.11
CA TRP A 80 6.12 -0.53 16.23
C TRP A 80 4.73 -1.16 16.17
N VAL A 81 3.73 -0.57 16.83
CA VAL A 81 2.36 -1.11 16.82
C VAL A 81 1.75 -0.99 15.42
N ILE A 82 1.75 0.21 14.85
CA ILE A 82 1.10 0.48 13.56
C ILE A 82 1.90 -0.18 12.42
N GLY A 83 3.23 -0.05 12.42
CA GLY A 83 4.08 -0.61 11.37
C GLY A 83 4.04 -2.14 11.31
N VAL A 84 4.02 -2.82 12.46
CA VAL A 84 3.88 -4.30 12.50
C VAL A 84 2.48 -4.72 12.05
N LEU A 85 1.43 -4.06 12.54
CA LEU A 85 0.05 -4.39 12.19
C LEU A 85 -0.20 -4.21 10.69
N LEU A 86 0.32 -3.14 10.12
CA LEU A 86 0.19 -2.79 8.72
C LEU A 86 1.04 -3.71 7.82
N SER A 87 2.24 -4.10 8.29
CA SER A 87 3.04 -5.14 7.63
C SER A 87 2.31 -6.49 7.60
N ALA A 88 1.60 -6.85 8.68
CA ALA A 88 0.78 -8.06 8.73
C ALA A 88 -0.43 -7.96 7.80
N ALA A 89 -1.12 -6.82 7.76
CA ALA A 89 -2.24 -6.60 6.85
C ALA A 89 -1.81 -6.77 5.39
N TRP A 90 -0.72 -6.14 4.98
CA TRP A 90 -0.17 -6.31 3.63
C TRP A 90 0.27 -7.74 3.35
N ALA A 91 0.93 -8.40 4.31
CA ALA A 91 1.32 -9.80 4.17
C ALA A 91 0.15 -10.73 3.88
N VAL A 92 -0.98 -10.52 4.57
CA VAL A 92 -2.22 -11.27 4.34
C VAL A 92 -2.80 -10.96 2.97
N ILE A 93 -2.79 -9.70 2.52
CA ILE A 93 -3.26 -9.32 1.17
C ILE A 93 -2.43 -10.01 0.09
N PHE A 94 -1.10 -9.99 0.18
CA PHE A 94 -0.23 -10.68 -0.78
C PHE A 94 -0.37 -12.20 -0.71
N GLY A 95 -0.50 -12.75 0.50
CA GLY A 95 -0.77 -14.18 0.69
C GLY A 95 -2.08 -14.61 0.04
N LEU A 96 -3.17 -13.87 0.27
CA LEU A 96 -4.48 -14.12 -0.34
C LEU A 96 -4.42 -14.03 -1.87
N LEU A 97 -3.72 -13.03 -2.39
CA LEU A 97 -3.52 -12.88 -3.84
C LEU A 97 -2.76 -14.08 -4.42
N ALA A 98 -1.70 -14.54 -3.75
CA ALA A 98 -0.97 -15.74 -4.15
C ALA A 98 -1.87 -16.97 -4.14
N PHE A 99 -2.65 -17.18 -3.06
CA PHE A 99 -3.60 -18.28 -2.94
C PHE A 99 -4.61 -18.36 -4.08
N ILE A 100 -5.19 -17.21 -4.46
CA ILE A 100 -6.17 -17.13 -5.55
C ILE A 100 -5.54 -17.49 -6.90
N ILE A 101 -4.30 -17.03 -7.14
CA ILE A 101 -3.59 -17.28 -8.41
C ILE A 101 -3.04 -18.72 -8.47
N SER A 102 -2.69 -19.31 -7.33
CA SER A 102 -2.07 -20.64 -7.25
C SER A 102 -3.08 -21.78 -7.02
N ASN A 103 -4.31 -21.64 -7.52
CA ASN A 103 -5.37 -22.67 -7.40
C ASN A 103 -5.62 -23.13 -5.95
N ALA A 104 -5.72 -22.21 -5.01
CA ALA A 104 -6.00 -22.50 -3.60
C ALA A 104 -4.90 -23.32 -2.87
N ASP A 105 -3.64 -23.21 -3.29
CA ASP A 105 -2.51 -23.79 -2.58
C ASP A 105 -2.22 -23.06 -1.25
N GLN A 106 -2.44 -23.77 -0.14
CA GLN A 106 -2.23 -23.27 1.21
C GLN A 106 -0.75 -23.09 1.57
N LEU A 107 0.15 -23.94 1.06
CA LEU A 107 1.59 -23.80 1.30
C LEU A 107 2.08 -22.49 0.67
N TRP A 108 1.61 -22.19 -0.53
CA TRP A 108 1.96 -20.96 -1.23
C TRP A 108 1.44 -19.70 -0.53
N PHE A 109 0.23 -19.76 0.04
CA PHE A 109 -0.28 -18.72 0.94
C PHE A 109 0.69 -18.45 2.10
N TYR A 110 1.11 -19.47 2.85
CA TYR A 110 1.97 -19.29 4.01
C TYR A 110 3.36 -18.78 3.65
N VAL A 111 3.95 -19.29 2.57
CA VAL A 111 5.28 -18.86 2.09
C VAL A 111 5.25 -17.39 1.68
N VAL A 112 4.28 -16.99 0.86
CA VAL A 112 4.17 -15.61 0.39
C VAL A 112 3.81 -14.67 1.55
N CYS A 113 2.92 -15.08 2.45
CA CYS A 113 2.57 -14.30 3.64
C CYS A 113 3.80 -14.05 4.53
N GLY A 114 4.59 -15.10 4.82
CA GLY A 114 5.82 -14.97 5.63
C GLY A 114 6.87 -14.06 4.98
N LEU A 115 7.13 -14.25 3.69
CA LEU A 115 8.08 -13.42 2.95
C LEU A 115 7.62 -11.97 2.86
N ALA A 116 6.35 -11.73 2.53
CA ALA A 116 5.78 -10.41 2.44
C ALA A 116 5.84 -9.67 3.79
N PHE A 117 5.55 -10.37 4.90
CA PHE A 117 5.66 -9.78 6.24
C PHE A 117 7.08 -9.29 6.54
N ILE A 118 8.09 -10.14 6.29
CA ILE A 118 9.50 -9.80 6.53
C ILE A 118 9.91 -8.61 5.65
N VAL A 119 9.57 -8.64 4.35
CA VAL A 119 9.88 -7.55 3.43
C VAL A 119 9.24 -6.24 3.88
N MET A 120 7.94 -6.24 4.22
CA MET A 120 7.24 -5.04 4.65
C MET A 120 7.77 -4.48 5.97
N LEU A 121 8.12 -5.35 6.92
CA LEU A 121 8.69 -4.92 8.19
C LEU A 121 10.06 -4.26 8.01
N LEU A 122 10.90 -4.85 7.14
CA LEU A 122 12.20 -4.27 6.80
C LEU A 122 12.08 -2.91 6.10
N LEU A 123 11.09 -2.77 5.21
CA LEU A 123 10.80 -1.49 4.56
C LEU A 123 10.36 -0.42 5.57
N HIS A 124 9.51 -0.78 6.53
CA HIS A 124 9.13 0.12 7.62
C HIS A 124 10.33 0.56 8.46
N ILE A 125 11.22 -0.37 8.84
CA ILE A 125 12.44 -0.04 9.60
C ILE A 125 13.32 0.91 8.79
N LYS A 126 13.56 0.61 7.51
CA LYS A 126 14.35 1.47 6.61
C LYS A 126 13.73 2.86 6.44
N ALA A 127 12.40 2.95 6.38
CA ALA A 127 11.70 4.23 6.27
C ALA A 127 11.84 5.05 7.55
N ARG A 128 11.80 4.42 8.74
CA ARG A 128 12.05 5.10 10.02
C ARG A 128 13.45 5.67 10.10
N ASP A 129 14.47 4.91 9.72
CA ASP A 129 15.86 5.34 9.84
C ASP A 129 16.22 6.50 8.87
N LYS A 130 15.35 6.77 7.88
CA LYS A 130 15.47 7.89 6.95
C LYS A 130 14.57 9.10 7.28
N ALA A 131 13.66 8.96 8.25
CA ALA A 131 12.63 9.94 8.58
C ALA A 131 13.01 10.86 9.76
#